data_AF-X1DVJ0-F1
#
_entry.id   AF-X1DVJ0-F1
#
_cell.length_a   1.000
_cell.length_b   1.000
_cell.length_c   1.000
_cell.angle_alpha   90.00
_cell.angle_beta   90.00
_cell.angle_gamma   90.00
#
_symmetry.space_group_name_H-M   'P 1'
#
loop_
_entity.id
_entity.type
_entity.pdbx_description
1 polymer ?
#
loop_
_entity_poly.entity_id
_entity_poly.type
_entity_poly.pdbx_seq_one_letter_code
_entity_poly.pdbx_strand_id
1 'polypeptide(L)'
;ALAAYNVGWGHLEDARMLAARQEKDVNSWQDVSAMLPLLRQKKYYRNLPHGYARGTEPVRYVDRIKTYYGILVQTTEQTPQKSRQLAAMDRTFQSSGLNPPM
;
A
#
# COMPACT_ATOMS: atom_id res chain seq x y z
N ALA A 1 -5.57 9.64 -2.25
CA ALA A 1 -5.44 9.49 -3.73
C ALA A 1 -5.81 8.08 -4.20
N LEU A 2 -5.03 7.03 -3.88
CA LEU A 2 -5.24 5.66 -4.41
C LEU A 2 -6.65 5.08 -4.20
N ALA A 3 -7.25 5.28 -3.03
CA ALA A 3 -8.60 4.79 -2.76
C ALA A 3 -9.66 5.45 -3.66
N ALA A 4 -9.57 6.77 -3.88
CA ALA A 4 -10.48 7.51 -4.75
C ALA A 4 -10.40 7.08 -6.22
N TYR A 5 -9.26 6.55 -6.66
CA TYR A 5 -9.13 5.96 -7.99
C TYR A 5 -9.93 4.66 -8.12
N ASN A 6 -9.99 3.86 -7.06
CA ASN A 6 -10.71 2.58 -7.08
C ASN A 6 -12.21 2.71 -6.79
N VAL A 7 -12.60 3.52 -5.80
CA VAL A 7 -14.01 3.66 -5.36
C VAL A 7 -14.65 4.98 -5.76
N GLY A 8 -13.90 5.90 -6.37
CA GLY A 8 -14.37 7.26 -6.66
C GLY A 8 -14.20 8.22 -5.48
N TRP A 9 -14.03 9.50 -5.78
CA TRP A 9 -13.88 10.56 -4.78
C TRP A 9 -15.11 10.71 -3.88
N GLY A 10 -16.32 10.64 -4.44
CA GLY A 10 -17.56 10.80 -3.67
C GLY A 10 -17.70 9.77 -2.55
N HIS A 11 -17.42 8.50 -2.83
CA HIS A 11 -17.46 7.45 -1.80
C HIS A 11 -16.30 7.54 -0.79
N LEU A 12 -15.16 8.11 -1.18
CA LEU A 12 -14.09 8.41 -0.22
C LEU A 12 -14.53 9.53 0.74
N GLU A 13 -15.25 10.54 0.24
CA GLU A 13 -15.82 11.59 1.09
C GLU A 13 -16.91 11.03 2.01
N ASP A 14 -17.75 10.12 1.53
CA ASP A 14 -18.72 9.38 2.36
C ASP A 14 -18.04 8.64 3.52
N ALA A 15 -16.89 8.01 3.27
CA ALA A 15 -16.09 7.39 4.32
C ALA A 15 -15.49 8.41 5.30
N ARG A 16 -15.03 9.59 4.83
CA ARG A 16 -14.56 10.69 5.69
C ARG A 16 -15.68 11.24 6.56
N MET A 17 -16.88 11.41 6.02
CA MET A 17 -18.07 11.81 6.80
C MET A 17 -18.42 10.78 7.87
N LEU A 18 -18.34 9.49 7.58
CA LEU A 18 -18.52 8.44 8.59
C LEU A 18 -17.44 8.44 9.67
N ALA A 19 -16.19 8.75 9.31
CA ALA A 19 -15.09 8.89 10.26
C ALA A 19 -15.34 10.09 11.20
N ALA A 20 -15.73 11.24 10.66
CA ALA A 20 -16.09 12.42 11.44
C ALA A 20 -17.25 12.14 12.41
N ARG A 21 -18.31 11.45 11.95
CA ARG A 21 -19.46 11.05 12.78
C ARG A 21 -19.09 10.10 13.92
N GLN A 22 -17.93 9.44 13.83
CA GLN A 22 -17.39 8.54 14.85
C GLN A 22 -16.21 9.14 15.60
N GLU A 23 -16.00 10.46 15.50
CA GLU A 23 -14.92 11.19 16.18
C GLU A 23 -13.52 10.65 15.83
N LYS A 24 -13.37 10.11 14.62
CA LYS A 24 -12.09 9.62 14.09
C LYS A 24 -11.39 10.67 13.24
N ASP A 25 -10.09 10.47 12.98
CA ASP A 25 -9.33 11.38 12.13
C ASP A 25 -9.68 11.18 10.65
N VAL A 26 -10.31 12.20 10.06
CA VAL A 26 -10.71 12.23 8.65
C VAL A 26 -9.53 12.33 7.67
N ASN A 27 -8.33 12.66 8.16
CA ASN A 27 -7.11 12.77 7.37
C ASN A 27 -6.21 11.53 7.53
N SER A 28 -6.46 10.70 8.54
CA SER A 28 -5.77 9.41 8.72
C SER A 28 -6.32 8.35 7.79
N TRP A 29 -5.45 7.76 6.97
CA TRP A 29 -5.83 6.63 6.12
C TRP A 29 -6.34 5.44 6.96
N GLN A 30 -5.77 5.20 8.13
CA GLN A 30 -6.18 4.08 8.99
C GLN A 30 -7.64 4.22 9.41
N ASP A 31 -8.04 5.41 9.82
CA ASP A 31 -9.40 5.69 10.28
C ASP A 31 -10.41 5.72 9.13
N VAL A 32 -10.07 6.39 8.02
CA VAL A 32 -10.93 6.47 6.84
C VAL A 32 -11.11 5.09 6.19
N SER A 33 -10.04 4.29 6.10
CA SER A 33 -10.12 2.95 5.49
C SER A 33 -11.00 1.99 6.30
N ALA A 34 -11.05 2.14 7.62
CA ALA A 34 -11.96 1.37 8.47
C ALA A 34 -13.44 1.70 8.20
N MET A 35 -13.76 2.88 7.65
CA MET A 35 -15.14 3.27 7.33
C MET A 35 -15.62 2.71 6.00
N LEU A 36 -14.73 2.52 5.02
CA LEU A 36 -15.11 2.11 3.67
C LEU A 36 -15.97 0.83 3.64
N PRO A 37 -15.64 -0.27 4.35
CA PRO A 37 -16.49 -1.47 4.37
C PRO A 37 -17.90 -1.22 4.92
N LEU A 38 -18.10 -0.20 5.76
CA LEU A 38 -19.40 0.15 6.32
C LEU A 38 -20.35 0.70 5.26
N LEU A 39 -19.84 1.27 4.16
CA LEU A 39 -20.62 1.77 3.03
C LEU A 39 -21.41 0.67 2.28
N ARG A 40 -21.18 -0.61 2.60
CA ARG A 40 -21.99 -1.73 2.09
C ARG A 40 -23.26 -1.96 2.91
N GLN A 41 -23.31 -1.46 4.13
CA GLN A 41 -24.39 -1.74 5.07
C GLN A 41 -25.42 -0.60 5.05
N LYS A 42 -26.69 -0.93 4.77
CA LYS A 42 -27.79 0.03 4.61
C LYS A 42 -27.92 1.02 5.76
N LYS A 43 -27.62 0.58 7.00
CA LYS A 43 -27.68 1.45 8.18
C LYS A 43 -26.72 2.66 8.12
N TYR A 44 -25.58 2.54 7.43
CA TYR A 44 -24.62 3.63 7.28
C TYR A 44 -24.85 4.43 5.99
N TYR A 45 -24.98 3.76 4.84
CA TYR A 45 -24.95 4.47 3.56
C TYR A 45 -26.23 5.23 3.23
N ARG A 46 -27.38 4.87 3.83
CA ARG A 46 -28.68 5.47 3.47
C ARG A 46 -28.75 6.99 3.62
N ASN A 47 -27.92 7.55 4.51
CA ASN A 47 -27.87 8.99 4.83
C ASN A 47 -26.53 9.61 4.36
N LEU A 48 -25.89 9.01 3.36
CA LEU A 48 -24.68 9.52 2.74
C LEU A 48 -24.99 9.98 1.32
N PRO A 49 -24.38 11.08 0.84
CA PRO A 49 -24.66 11.67 -0.47
C PRO A 49 -24.53 10.70 -1.65
N HIS A 50 -23.54 9.80 -1.62
CA HIS A 50 -23.28 8.89 -2.75
C HIS A 50 -23.81 7.48 -2.51
N GLY A 51 -24.22 7.16 -1.29
CA GLY A 51 -24.92 5.94 -0.96
C GLY A 51 -24.02 4.70 -0.97
N TYR A 52 -24.56 3.59 -1.48
CA TYR A 52 -23.91 2.28 -1.39
C TYR A 52 -22.58 2.24 -2.14
N ALA A 53 -21.54 1.68 -1.50
CA ALA A 53 -20.27 1.40 -2.15
C ALA A 53 -19.68 0.06 -1.72
N ARG A 54 -18.94 -0.61 -2.62
CA ARG A 54 -18.17 -1.83 -2.32
C ARG A 54 -16.85 -1.50 -1.61
N GLY A 55 -16.90 -0.86 -0.45
CA GLY A 55 -15.72 -0.28 0.19
C GLY A 55 -14.67 -1.26 0.75
N THR A 56 -14.87 -2.58 0.65
CA THR A 56 -13.79 -3.55 0.95
C THR A 56 -12.71 -3.57 -0.13
N GLU A 57 -13.09 -3.41 -1.40
CA GLU A 57 -12.16 -3.46 -2.53
C GLU A 57 -11.13 -2.31 -2.53
N PRO A 58 -11.49 -1.03 -2.29
CA PRO A 58 -10.50 0.04 -2.26
C PRO A 58 -9.47 -0.11 -1.13
N VAL A 59 -9.85 -0.69 0.01
CA VAL A 59 -8.90 -0.99 1.10
C VAL A 59 -7.85 -2.00 0.61
N ARG A 60 -8.31 -3.13 0.06
CA ARG A 60 -7.42 -4.16 -0.50
C ARG A 60 -6.56 -3.64 -1.65
N TYR A 61 -7.11 -2.78 -2.49
CA TYR A 61 -6.38 -2.15 -3.59
C TYR A 61 -5.21 -1.31 -3.08
N VAL A 62 -5.44 -0.45 -2.09
CA VAL A 62 -4.38 0.37 -1.48
C VAL A 62 -3.33 -0.51 -0.79
N ASP A 63 -3.75 -1.53 -0.05
CA ASP A 63 -2.82 -2.45 0.63
C ASP A 63 -1.92 -3.19 -0.37
N ARG A 64 -2.49 -3.69 -1.47
CA ARG A 64 -1.72 -4.32 -2.55
C ARG A 64 -0.68 -3.37 -3.12
N ILE A 65 -1.06 -2.13 -3.46
CA ILE A 65 -0.11 -1.15 -4.00
C ILE A 65 1.03 -0.88 -3.03
N LYS A 66 0.73 -0.70 -1.74
CA LYS A 66 1.77 -0.48 -0.71
C LYS A 66 2.71 -1.68 -0.59
N THR A 67 2.18 -2.91 -0.63
CA THR A 67 2.98 -4.13 -0.61
C THR A 67 3.90 -4.22 -1.83
N TYR A 68 3.36 -4.04 -3.04
CA TYR A 68 4.18 -4.07 -4.26
C TYR A 68 5.23 -2.96 -4.28
N TYR A 69 4.87 -1.75 -3.86
CA TYR A 69 5.82 -0.64 -3.74
C TYR A 69 6.95 -0.98 -2.75
N GLY A 70 6.64 -1.57 -1.60
CA GLY A 70 7.64 -2.02 -0.63
C GLY A 70 8.61 -3.06 -1.20
N ILE A 71 8.11 -4.05 -1.96
CA ILE A 71 8.94 -5.06 -2.64
C ILE A 71 9.86 -4.41 -3.68
N LEU A 72 9.33 -3.48 -4.48
CA LEU A 72 10.11 -2.77 -5.49
C LEU A 72 11.23 -1.97 -4.85
N VAL A 73 10.93 -1.16 -3.83
CA VAL A 73 11.94 -0.37 -3.09
C VAL A 73 13.00 -1.29 -2.47
N GLN A 74 12.60 -2.37 -1.80
CA GLN A 74 13.55 -3.32 -1.22
C GLN A 74 14.50 -3.92 -2.27
N THR A 75 13.96 -4.29 -3.44
CA THR A 75 14.74 -4.92 -4.52
C THR A 75 15.69 -3.91 -5.18
N THR A 76 15.24 -2.68 -5.40
CA THR A 76 16.07 -1.62 -6.01
C THR A 76 17.20 -1.20 -5.09
N GLU A 77 16.98 -1.10 -3.78
CA GLU A 77 18.04 -0.72 -2.82
C GLU A 77 19.08 -1.85 -2.61
N GLN A 78 18.67 -3.12 -2.74
CA GLN A 78 19.60 -4.25 -2.61
C GLN A 78 20.47 -4.45 -3.87
N THR A 79 20.05 -3.97 -5.03
CA THR A 79 20.75 -4.20 -6.31
C THR A 79 22.16 -3.57 -6.37
N PRO A 80 22.39 -2.30 -5.96
CA PRO A 80 23.72 -1.70 -5.92
C PRO A 80 24.65 -2.35 -4.88
N GLN A 81 24.10 -2.82 -3.76
CA GLN A 81 24.91 -3.37 -2.67
C GLN A 81 25.34 -4.81 -2.93
N LYS A 82 24.44 -5.65 -3.47
CA LYS A 82 24.79 -7.01 -3.89
C LYS A 82 25.81 -7.01 -5.02
N SER A 83 25.63 -6.16 -6.04
CA SER A 83 26.57 -6.05 -7.16
C SER A 83 27.97 -5.58 -6.72
N ARG A 84 28.06 -4.63 -5.78
CA ARG A 84 29.35 -4.21 -5.20
C ARG A 84 30.01 -5.28 -4.35
N GLN A 85 29.24 -6.05 -3.58
CA GLN A 85 29.77 -7.15 -2.76
C GLN A 85 30.25 -8.33 -3.62
N LEU A 86 29.50 -8.70 -4.65
CA LEU A 86 29.90 -9.68 -5.66
C LEU A 86 31.20 -9.26 -6.37
N ALA A 87 31.27 -8.01 -6.85
CA ALA A 87 32.48 -7.47 -7.49
C ALA A 87 33.67 -7.28 -6.53
N ALA A 88 33.44 -7.18 -5.22
CA ALA A 88 34.49 -7.14 -4.21
C ALA A 88 34.99 -8.56 -3.89
N MET A 89 34.10 -9.54 -3.77
CA MET A 89 34.46 -10.95 -3.58
C MET A 89 35.27 -11.45 -4.78
N ASP A 90 34.82 -11.22 -6.01
CA ASP A 90 35.56 -11.64 -7.22
C ASP A 90 36.99 -11.07 -7.27
N ARG A 91 37.17 -9.79 -6.89
CA ARG A 91 38.50 -9.16 -6.82
C ARG A 91 39.37 -9.76 -5.72
N THR A 92 38.78 -10.11 -4.58
CA THR A 92 39.50 -10.72 -3.45
C THR A 92 39.94 -12.14 -3.80
N PHE A 93 39.09 -12.91 -4.49
CA PHE A 93 39.39 -14.24 -5.01
C PHE A 93 40.48 -14.23 -6.10
N GLN A 94 40.42 -13.29 -7.05
CA GLN A 94 41.47 -13.15 -8.08
C GLN A 94 42.84 -12.78 -7.49
N SER A 95 42.88 -12.00 -6.40
CA SER A 95 44.13 -11.65 -5.72
C SER A 95 44.73 -12.77 -4.85
N SER A 96 43.93 -13.76 -4.46
CA SER A 96 44.35 -14.85 -3.55
C SER A 96 44.74 -16.15 -4.28
N GLY A 97 44.65 -16.18 -5.62
CA GLY A 97 45.19 -17.26 -6.45
C GLY A 97 44.47 -18.61 -6.34
N LEU A 98 43.31 -18.66 -5.68
CA LEU A 98 42.50 -19.87 -5.54
C LEU A 98 41.38 -19.87 -6.58
N ASN A 99 41.51 -20.73 -7.60
CA ASN A 99 40.43 -20.95 -8.57
C ASN A 99 39.24 -21.65 -7.89
N PRO A 100 37.99 -21.21 -8.15
CA PRO A 100 36.82 -21.90 -7.64
C PRO A 100 36.63 -23.25 -8.34
N PRO A 101 36.20 -24.31 -7.63
CA PRO A 101 35.81 -25.56 -8.27
C PRO A 101 34.55 -25.34 -9.11
N MET A 102 34.55 -25.98 -10.29
CA MET A 102 33.45 -26.03 -11.26
C MET A 102 32.15 -26.57 -10.66
#